data_AF-A0A438H2Y3-F1
#
_entry.id   AF-A0A438H2Y3-F1
#
_cell.length_a   1.000
_cell.length_b   1.000
_cell.length_c   1.000
_cell.angle_alpha   90.00
_cell.angle_beta   90.00
_cell.angle_gamma   90.00
#
_symmetry.space_group_name_H-M   'P 1'
#
loop_
_entity.id
_entity.type
_entity.pdbx_description
1 polymer ?
#
loop_
_entity_poly.entity_id
_entity_poly.type
_entity_poly.pdbx_seq_one_letter_code
_entity_poly.pdbx_strand_id
1 'polypeptide(L)'
;MILWNYGPDVMDALLELILSLAASSGNYLDGCLDMLVSNFMPPYSFLDLLKQSRGLARKDQVLSRVHSTSEDISDLVPLVPSRLVPKVIQRMPNVFTEEPLIVLHVENMLRLESGAIQELVGKMMLVAMMDRLVDLDVEIAWEEILQDDYSQGMFEMS
;
A
#
# COMPACT_ATOMS: atom_id res chain seq x y z
N MET A 1 -3.62 6.87 -12.91
CA MET A 1 -5.06 6.77 -12.59
C MET A 1 -5.22 6.85 -11.08
N ILE A 2 -6.17 7.62 -10.54
CA ILE A 2 -6.37 7.77 -9.09
C ILE A 2 -7.84 7.48 -8.76
N LEU A 3 -8.15 6.25 -8.35
CA LEU A 3 -9.51 5.80 -8.01
C LEU A 3 -10.11 6.58 -6.86
N TRP A 4 -9.27 7.07 -5.95
CA TRP A 4 -9.66 7.89 -4.81
C TRP A 4 -10.54 9.09 -5.17
N ASN A 5 -10.51 9.57 -6.41
CA ASN A 5 -11.30 10.72 -6.89
C ASN A 5 -12.63 10.35 -7.58
N TYR A 6 -12.94 9.07 -7.80
CA TYR A 6 -14.07 8.66 -8.65
C TYR A 6 -15.27 8.07 -7.93
N GLY A 7 -16.47 8.17 -8.51
CA GLY A 7 -17.63 7.42 -8.03
C GLY A 7 -17.49 5.92 -8.28
N PRO A 8 -18.26 5.06 -7.58
CA PRO A 8 -18.14 3.60 -7.70
C PRO A 8 -18.28 3.11 -9.14
N ASP A 9 -19.29 3.58 -9.88
CA ASP A 9 -19.54 3.17 -11.27
C ASP A 9 -18.35 3.48 -12.19
N VAL A 10 -17.69 4.62 -11.97
CA VAL A 10 -16.50 5.02 -12.75
C VAL A 10 -15.29 4.19 -12.35
N MET A 11 -15.14 3.82 -11.08
CA MET A 11 -14.08 2.91 -10.65
C MET A 11 -14.25 1.55 -11.32
N ASP A 12 -15.46 1.00 -11.28
CA ASP A 12 -15.75 -0.35 -11.76
C ASP A 12 -15.50 -0.43 -13.27
N ALA A 13 -15.95 0.58 -14.04
CA ALA A 13 -15.66 0.67 -15.47
C ALA A 13 -14.16 0.82 -15.79
N LEU A 14 -13.41 1.59 -15.00
CA LEU A 14 -11.97 1.75 -15.19
C LEU A 14 -11.20 0.47 -14.87
N LEU A 15 -11.61 -0.26 -13.83
CA LEU A 15 -10.98 -1.51 -13.43
C LEU A 15 -11.28 -2.64 -14.41
N GLU A 16 -12.50 -2.71 -14.93
CA GLU A 16 -12.88 -3.64 -15.99
C GLU A 16 -12.05 -3.40 -17.27
N LEU A 17 -11.80 -2.12 -17.61
CA LEU A 17 -10.90 -1.75 -18.69
C LEU A 17 -9.46 -2.23 -18.43
N ILE A 18 -8.95 -2.04 -17.21
CA ILE A 18 -7.58 -2.48 -16.83
C ILE A 18 -7.46 -3.99 -16.92
N LEU A 19 -8.44 -4.73 -16.39
CA LEU A 19 -8.51 -6.18 -16.47
C LEU A 19 -8.47 -6.65 -17.93
N SER A 20 -9.35 -6.08 -18.76
CA SER A 20 -9.43 -6.40 -20.18
C SER A 20 -8.11 -6.13 -20.91
N LEU A 21 -7.47 -4.99 -20.61
CA LEU A 21 -6.22 -4.59 -21.25
C LEU A 21 -5.06 -5.52 -20.85
N ALA A 22 -4.93 -5.83 -19.55
CA ALA A 22 -3.92 -6.74 -19.03
C ALA A 22 -4.07 -8.16 -19.58
N ALA A 23 -5.30 -8.65 -19.72
CA ALA A 23 -5.61 -9.96 -20.29
C ALA A 23 -5.40 -10.00 -21.83
N SER A 24 -5.58 -8.88 -22.52
CA SER A 24 -5.49 -8.82 -23.98
C SER A 24 -4.06 -8.98 -24.53
N SER A 25 -3.08 -8.40 -23.84
CA SER A 25 -1.69 -8.40 -24.27
C SER A 25 -0.74 -8.13 -23.11
N GLY A 26 0.30 -8.96 -23.00
CA GLY A 26 1.35 -8.78 -22.01
C GLY A 26 2.10 -7.45 -22.11
N ASN A 27 2.00 -6.73 -23.25
CA ASN A 27 2.62 -5.42 -23.42
C ASN A 27 2.02 -4.34 -22.51
N TYR A 28 0.77 -4.50 -22.10
CA TYR A 28 0.08 -3.53 -21.24
C TYR A 28 0.12 -3.91 -19.77
N LEU A 29 0.55 -5.14 -19.45
CA LEU A 29 0.51 -5.69 -18.11
C LEU A 29 1.22 -4.80 -17.09
N ASP A 30 2.44 -4.36 -17.41
CA ASP A 30 3.25 -3.57 -16.47
C ASP A 30 2.59 -2.22 -16.15
N GLY A 31 2.02 -1.56 -17.17
CA GLY A 31 1.30 -0.30 -17.00
C GLY A 31 -0.01 -0.48 -16.22
N CYS A 32 -0.71 -1.59 -16.44
CA CYS A 32 -1.91 -1.95 -15.68
C CYS A 32 -1.60 -2.15 -14.20
N LEU A 33 -0.58 -2.95 -13.89
CA LEU A 33 -0.12 -3.17 -12.52
C LEU A 33 0.37 -1.87 -11.87
N ASP A 34 1.11 -1.02 -12.60
CA ASP A 34 1.52 0.29 -12.06
C ASP A 34 0.32 1.18 -11.74
N MET A 35 -0.72 1.17 -12.58
CA MET A 35 -1.95 1.91 -12.31
C MET A 35 -2.67 1.38 -11.07
N LEU A 36 -2.73 0.07 -10.86
CA LEU A 36 -3.33 -0.52 -9.66
C LEU A 36 -2.53 -0.18 -8.41
N VAL A 37 -1.23 -0.48 -8.38
CA VAL A 37 -0.35 -0.22 -7.22
C VAL A 37 -0.28 1.27 -6.89
N SER A 38 -0.43 2.16 -7.87
CA SER A 38 -0.49 3.61 -7.61
C SER A 38 -1.65 4.03 -6.69
N ASN A 39 -2.66 3.19 -6.49
CA ASN A 39 -3.77 3.45 -5.58
C ASN A 39 -3.55 2.96 -4.15
N PHE A 40 -2.42 2.28 -3.86
CA PHE A 40 -2.07 1.90 -2.48
C PHE A 40 -1.82 3.12 -1.59
N MET A 41 -1.50 4.26 -2.21
CA MET A 41 -1.38 5.55 -1.53
C MET A 41 -2.40 6.53 -2.11
N PRO A 42 -3.27 7.13 -1.28
CA PRO A 42 -4.18 8.17 -1.72
C PRO A 42 -3.43 9.49 -1.94
N PRO A 43 -4.04 10.45 -2.65
CA PRO A 43 -3.58 11.82 -2.65
C PRO A 43 -3.54 12.40 -1.22
N TYR A 44 -2.59 13.31 -0.94
CA TYR A 44 -2.44 13.96 0.37
C TYR A 44 -3.72 14.63 0.90
N SER A 45 -4.61 15.08 0.01
CA SER A 45 -5.91 15.65 0.37
C SER A 45 -6.85 14.68 1.10
N PHE A 46 -6.55 13.38 1.10
CA PHE A 46 -7.34 12.36 1.79
C PHE A 46 -6.81 11.97 3.17
N LEU A 47 -5.62 12.45 3.59
CA LEU A 47 -5.02 12.02 4.86
C LEU A 47 -5.90 12.35 6.07
N ASP A 48 -6.48 13.55 6.11
CA ASP A 48 -7.40 13.92 7.18
C ASP A 48 -8.72 13.14 7.13
N LEU A 49 -9.14 12.70 5.94
CA LEU A 49 -10.33 11.88 5.77
C LEU A 49 -10.11 10.47 6.32
N LEU A 50 -8.90 9.91 6.24
CA LEU A 50 -8.58 8.58 6.77
C LEU A 50 -8.80 8.48 8.29
N LYS A 51 -8.81 9.60 9.01
CA LYS A 51 -9.13 9.67 10.44
C LYS A 51 -10.63 9.62 10.73
N GLN A 52 -11.48 9.68 9.70
CA GLN A 52 -12.94 9.77 9.80
C GLN A 52 -13.60 8.50 9.25
N SER A 53 -14.76 8.12 9.80
CA SER A 53 -15.50 6.92 9.35
C SER A 53 -15.79 6.92 7.84
N ARG A 54 -16.12 8.08 7.28
CA ARG A 54 -16.34 8.23 5.82
C ARG A 54 -15.09 7.95 4.99
N GLY A 55 -13.90 8.34 5.48
CA GLY A 55 -12.66 8.09 4.76
C GLY A 55 -12.18 6.65 4.92
N LEU A 56 -12.45 6.02 6.06
CA LEU A 56 -12.25 4.58 6.23
C LEU A 56 -13.15 3.77 5.29
N ALA A 57 -14.43 4.11 5.19
CA ALA A 57 -15.34 3.48 4.22
C ALA A 57 -14.86 3.68 2.77
N ARG A 58 -14.33 4.87 2.46
CA ARG A 58 -13.73 5.16 1.15
C ARG A 58 -12.45 4.37 0.89
N LYS A 59 -11.57 4.25 1.89
CA LYS A 59 -10.36 3.42 1.84
C LYS A 59 -10.75 2.00 1.48
N ASP A 60 -11.67 1.40 2.23
CA ASP A 60 -12.08 0.02 1.98
C ASP A 60 -12.72 -0.16 0.62
N GLN A 61 -13.52 0.81 0.15
CA GLN A 61 -14.11 0.79 -1.19
C GLN A 61 -13.07 0.76 -2.31
N VAL A 62 -12.02 1.57 -2.20
CA VAL A 62 -10.95 1.65 -3.22
C VAL A 62 -10.05 0.42 -3.13
N LEU A 63 -9.59 0.08 -1.93
CA LEU A 63 -8.63 -1.01 -1.76
C LEU A 63 -9.24 -2.36 -2.09
N SER A 64 -10.48 -2.65 -1.66
CA SER A 64 -11.12 -3.94 -2.00
C SER A 64 -11.17 -4.16 -3.50
N ARG A 65 -11.56 -3.13 -4.25
CA ARG A 65 -11.60 -3.16 -5.72
C ARG A 65 -10.22 -3.36 -6.35
N VAL A 66 -9.21 -2.63 -5.90
CA VAL A 66 -7.84 -2.76 -6.43
C VAL A 66 -7.28 -4.15 -6.19
N HIS A 67 -7.48 -4.70 -4.99
CA HIS A 67 -7.02 -6.06 -4.65
C HIS A 67 -7.78 -7.13 -5.43
N SER A 68 -9.11 -7.05 -5.51
CA SER A 68 -9.91 -7.97 -6.31
C SER A 68 -9.52 -7.94 -7.79
N THR A 69 -9.33 -6.75 -8.39
CA THR A 69 -8.88 -6.68 -9.79
C THR A 69 -7.46 -7.22 -9.97
N SER A 70 -6.58 -7.08 -8.98
CA SER A 70 -5.24 -7.67 -9.04
C SER A 70 -5.29 -9.20 -9.01
N GLU A 71 -6.21 -9.77 -8.23
CA GLU A 71 -6.52 -11.20 -8.19
C GLU A 71 -7.10 -11.67 -9.53
N ASP A 72 -8.12 -10.98 -10.06
CA ASP A 72 -8.74 -11.29 -11.36
C ASP A 72 -7.70 -11.31 -12.50
N ILE A 73 -6.77 -10.35 -12.50
CA ILE A 73 -5.67 -10.31 -13.49
C ILE A 73 -4.71 -11.47 -13.27
N SER A 74 -4.41 -11.85 -12.02
CA SER A 74 -3.52 -12.97 -11.72
C SER A 74 -4.10 -14.31 -12.17
N ASP A 75 -5.42 -14.49 -12.08
CA ASP A 75 -6.11 -15.68 -12.56
C ASP A 75 -6.03 -15.81 -14.09
N LEU A 76 -6.04 -14.69 -14.80
CA LEU A 76 -5.93 -14.65 -16.27
C LEU A 76 -4.48 -14.68 -16.77
N VAL A 77 -3.54 -14.12 -16.01
CA VAL A 77 -2.15 -13.90 -16.42
C VAL A 77 -1.19 -14.41 -15.33
N PRO A 78 -0.66 -15.65 -15.46
CA PRO A 78 0.15 -16.29 -14.41
C PRO A 78 1.45 -15.56 -14.03
N LEU A 79 1.92 -14.64 -14.88
CA LEU A 79 3.13 -13.83 -14.62
C LEU A 79 2.88 -12.65 -13.68
N VAL A 80 1.64 -12.34 -13.32
CA VAL A 80 1.30 -11.17 -12.49
C VAL A 80 2.07 -11.12 -11.18
N PRO A 81 2.14 -12.18 -10.36
CA PRO A 81 2.81 -12.11 -9.06
C PRO A 81 4.28 -11.68 -9.14
N SER A 82 5.03 -12.21 -10.12
CA SER A 82 6.44 -11.87 -10.29
C SER A 82 6.67 -10.44 -10.80
N ARG A 83 5.67 -9.84 -11.44
CA ARG A 83 5.72 -8.44 -11.91
C ARG A 83 5.12 -7.45 -10.93
N LEU A 84 4.17 -7.87 -10.10
CA LEU A 84 3.54 -7.05 -9.08
C LEU A 84 4.49 -6.76 -7.93
N VAL A 85 5.21 -7.77 -7.44
CA VAL A 85 6.08 -7.64 -6.26
C VAL A 85 7.12 -6.52 -6.43
N PRO A 86 7.92 -6.44 -7.51
CA PRO A 86 8.88 -5.35 -7.68
C PRO A 86 8.22 -3.97 -7.70
N LYS A 87 7.01 -3.84 -8.27
CA LYS A 87 6.28 -2.57 -8.35
C LYS A 87 5.78 -2.09 -6.98
N VAL A 88 5.31 -3.03 -6.15
CA VAL A 88 4.87 -2.74 -4.78
C VAL A 88 6.07 -2.32 -3.91
N ILE A 89 7.19 -3.05 -4.02
CA ILE A 89 8.41 -2.75 -3.27
C ILE A 89 9.02 -1.42 -3.71
N GLN A 90 9.14 -1.16 -5.02
CA GLN A 90 9.68 0.09 -5.56
C GLN A 90 8.87 1.33 -5.13
N ARG A 91 7.58 1.15 -4.84
CA ARG A 91 6.67 2.21 -4.37
C ARG A 91 6.59 2.31 -2.85
N MET A 92 7.37 1.53 -2.10
CA MET A 92 7.43 1.69 -0.65
C MET A 92 7.77 3.14 -0.29
N PRO A 93 6.99 3.78 0.59
CA PRO A 93 7.28 5.14 1.01
C PRO A 93 8.61 5.21 1.77
N ASN A 94 9.35 6.30 1.55
CA ASN A 94 10.61 6.57 2.25
C ASN A 94 10.37 6.99 3.71
N VAL A 95 11.44 7.10 4.50
CA VAL A 95 11.36 7.37 5.95
C VAL A 95 10.80 8.76 6.25
N PHE A 96 10.90 9.67 5.28
CA PHE A 96 10.39 11.04 5.36
C PHE A 96 8.93 11.17 4.88
N THR A 97 8.28 10.07 4.52
CA THR A 97 6.87 10.09 4.12
C THR A 97 5.98 10.12 5.34
N GLU A 98 4.88 10.86 5.27
CA GLU A 98 3.84 10.92 6.30
C GLU A 98 3.44 9.51 6.78
N GLU A 99 3.47 9.29 8.10
CA GLU A 99 3.18 8.01 8.75
C GLU A 99 1.89 7.34 8.22
N PRO A 100 0.76 8.05 8.04
CA PRO A 100 -0.46 7.42 7.54
C PRO A 100 -0.32 6.79 6.15
N LEU A 101 0.57 7.33 5.30
CA LEU A 101 0.86 6.77 3.98
C LEU A 101 1.76 5.54 4.06
N ILE A 102 2.74 5.53 4.97
CA ILE A 102 3.56 4.35 5.26
C ILE A 102 2.66 3.21 5.74
N VAL A 103 1.84 3.48 6.77
CA VAL A 103 0.93 2.50 7.37
C VAL A 103 -0.04 1.94 6.32
N LEU A 104 -0.59 2.79 5.45
CA LEU A 104 -1.52 2.35 4.42
C LEU A 104 -0.85 1.50 3.33
N HIS A 105 0.37 1.84 2.92
CA HIS A 105 1.11 1.02 1.96
C HIS A 105 1.44 -0.36 2.56
N VAL A 106 1.85 -0.39 3.83
CA VAL A 106 2.09 -1.63 4.58
C VAL A 106 0.80 -2.44 4.75
N GLU A 107 -0.33 -1.81 5.04
CA GLU A 107 -1.64 -2.47 5.08
C GLU A 107 -1.95 -3.16 3.74
N ASN A 108 -1.65 -2.50 2.61
CA ASN A 108 -1.82 -3.10 1.29
C ASN A 108 -0.87 -4.27 1.04
N MET A 109 0.38 -4.20 1.49
CA MET A 109 1.31 -5.33 1.42
C MET A 109 0.82 -6.53 2.23
N LEU A 110 0.29 -6.29 3.43
CA LEU A 110 -0.30 -7.35 4.27
C LEU A 110 -1.57 -7.94 3.66
N ARG A 111 -2.39 -7.14 2.98
CA ARG A 111 -3.55 -7.65 2.21
C ARG A 111 -3.12 -8.54 1.05
N LEU A 112 -2.01 -8.23 0.36
CA LEU A 112 -1.45 -9.12 -0.67
C LEU A 112 -0.89 -10.41 -0.06
N GLU A 113 -0.22 -10.29 1.09
CA GLU A 113 0.36 -11.42 1.81
C GLU A 113 -0.68 -12.41 2.31
N SER A 114 -1.80 -11.91 2.83
CA SER A 114 -2.92 -12.72 3.33
C SER A 114 -4.00 -13.02 2.27
N GLY A 115 -3.78 -12.59 1.03
CA GLY A 115 -4.75 -12.65 -0.06
C GLY A 115 -4.69 -13.93 -0.89
N ALA A 116 -5.46 -13.96 -1.98
CA ALA A 116 -5.57 -15.13 -2.85
C ALA A 116 -4.23 -15.53 -3.52
N ILE A 117 -3.35 -14.56 -3.76
CA ILE A 117 -2.03 -14.79 -4.39
C ILE A 117 -0.90 -15.02 -3.36
N GLN A 118 -1.23 -15.28 -2.09
CA GLN A 118 -0.28 -15.43 -0.98
C GLN A 118 0.87 -16.40 -1.26
N GLU A 119 0.60 -17.56 -1.88
CA GLU A 119 1.63 -18.58 -2.13
C GLU A 119 2.75 -18.05 -3.02
N LEU A 120 2.43 -17.07 -3.87
CA LEU A 120 3.34 -16.51 -4.85
C LEU A 120 3.98 -15.20 -4.37
N VAL A 121 3.30 -14.39 -3.56
CA VAL A 121 3.81 -13.07 -3.13
C VAL A 121 4.11 -12.95 -1.63
N GLY A 122 3.51 -13.77 -0.77
CA GLY A 122 3.46 -13.53 0.67
C GLY A 122 4.83 -13.45 1.34
N LYS A 123 5.70 -14.44 1.09
CA LYS A 123 7.07 -14.40 1.62
C LYS A 123 7.84 -13.17 1.16
N MET A 124 7.68 -12.75 -0.09
CA MET A 124 8.38 -11.56 -0.62
C MET A 124 7.85 -10.27 0.01
N MET A 125 6.55 -10.17 0.27
CA MET A 125 5.95 -9.03 0.96
C MET A 125 6.51 -8.90 2.38
N LEU A 126 6.54 -10.01 3.14
CA LEU A 126 7.07 -10.00 4.52
C LEU A 126 8.55 -9.63 4.57
N VAL A 127 9.37 -10.20 3.67
CA VAL A 127 10.81 -9.87 3.63
C VAL A 127 11.01 -8.39 3.32
N ALA A 128 10.34 -7.86 2.30
CA ALA A 128 10.46 -6.45 1.95
C ALA A 128 9.98 -5.52 3.08
N MET A 129 8.91 -5.89 3.78
CA MET A 129 8.45 -5.15 4.96
C MET A 129 9.49 -5.15 6.08
N MET A 130 10.10 -6.31 6.37
CA MET A 130 11.15 -6.41 7.37
C MET A 130 12.39 -5.58 7.00
N ASP A 131 12.83 -5.65 5.74
CA ASP A 131 13.94 -4.82 5.26
C ASP A 131 13.64 -3.33 5.48
N ARG A 132 12.40 -2.91 5.20
CA ARG A 132 11.95 -1.54 5.43
C ARG A 132 11.92 -1.13 6.90
N LEU A 133 11.50 -2.04 7.78
CA LEU A 133 11.51 -1.79 9.23
C LEU A 133 12.93 -1.64 9.77
N VAL A 134 13.88 -2.43 9.25
CA VAL A 134 15.31 -2.27 9.57
C VAL A 134 15.82 -0.92 9.10
N ASP A 135 15.49 -0.49 7.88
CA ASP A 135 15.87 0.84 7.40
C ASP A 135 15.32 1.97 8.28
N LEU A 136 14.06 1.83 8.73
CA LEU A 136 13.42 2.81 9.63
C LEU A 136 14.13 2.84 10.98
N ASP A 137 14.41 1.68 11.58
CA ASP A 137 15.08 1.56 12.88
C ASP A 137 16.48 2.21 12.87
N VAL A 138 17.24 2.05 11.79
CA VAL A 138 18.57 2.65 11.64
C VAL A 138 18.52 4.19 11.57
N GLU A 139 17.45 4.75 11.02
CA GLU A 139 17.28 6.20 10.84
C GLU A 139 16.71 6.90 12.09
N ILE A 140 16.25 6.15 13.11
CA ILE A 140 15.83 6.74 14.38
C ILE A 140 17.04 7.37 15.05
N ALA A 141 17.04 8.70 15.16
CA ALA A 141 18.12 9.42 15.80
C ALA A 141 18.13 9.11 17.31
N TRP A 142 19.31 8.84 17.88
CA TRP A 142 19.48 8.63 19.33
C TRP A 142 18.89 9.76 20.19
N GLU A 143 18.78 10.97 19.66
CA GLU A 143 18.18 12.14 20.31
C GLU A 143 16.65 12.01 20.49
N GLU A 144 15.97 11.29 19.60
CA GLU A 144 14.53 10.99 19.71
C GLU A 144 14.27 9.92 20.77
N ILE A 145 15.14 8.91 20.88
CA ILE A 145 15.07 7.85 21.88
C ILE A 145 15.25 8.40 23.30
N LEU A 146 16.15 9.39 23.47
CA LEU A 146 16.46 9.95 24.78
C LEU A 146 15.36 10.88 25.32
N GLN A 147 14.55 11.52 24.47
CA GLN A 147 13.52 12.47 24.93
C GLN A 147 12.37 11.81 25.71
N ASP A 148 12.07 10.54 25.46
CA ASP A 148 11.02 9.81 26.19
C ASP A 148 11.40 9.51 27.65
N ASP A 149 12.68 9.33 27.97
CA ASP A 149 13.14 8.98 29.32
C ASP A 149 13.32 10.18 30.27
N TYR A 150 13.53 11.40 29.75
CA TYR A 150 13.79 12.57 30.60
C TYR A 150 12.53 13.26 31.15
N SER A 151 11.33 12.91 30.66
CA SER A 151 10.08 13.58 31.04
C SER A 151 9.36 12.95 32.26
N GLN A 152 9.81 11.79 32.75
CA GLN A 152 9.21 11.10 33.91
C GLN A 152 10.06 11.06 35.20
N GLY A 153 11.27 11.63 35.20
CA GLY A 153 12.26 11.39 36.26
C GLY A 153 12.77 12.61 37.04
N MET A 154 12.16 13.79 36.93
CA MET A 154 12.62 14.96 37.69
C MET A 154 11.94 15.04 39.07
N PHE A 155 12.61 14.44 40.05
CA PHE A 155 12.43 14.54 41.50
C PHE A 155 11.70 15.81 41.99
N GLU A 156 10.50 15.66 42.56
CA GLU A 156 10.03 16.56 43.62
C GLU A 156 10.73 16.17 44.92
N MET A 157 11.82 16.88 45.23
CA MET A 157 12.39 16.96 46.58
C MET A 157 12.09 18.35 47.12
N SER A 158 10.99 18.48 47.87
CA SER A 158 10.74 19.60 48.77
C SER A 158 9.86 19.17 49.93
#